data_AF-A0A6I9YXW9-F1
#
_entry.id   AF-A0A6I9YXW9-F1
#
_cell.length_a   1.000
_cell.length_b   1.000
_cell.length_c   1.000
_cell.angle_alpha   90.00
_cell.angle_beta   90.00
_cell.angle_gamma   90.00
#
_symmetry.space_group_name_H-M   'P 1'
#
loop_
_entity.id
_entity.type
_entity.pdbx_description
1 polymer ?
#
loop_
_entity_poly.entity_id
_entity_poly.type
_entity_poly.pdbx_seq_one_letter_code
_entity_poly.pdbx_strand_id
1 'polypeptide(L)'
;MPIRAHCTICSDFFDNKTDVAAIHCGHTFHHLCLIQWFDTAPSRTCPQCRIQNELDRVKAQLSMKEKEKRDCQSIVNALRETLDLRNATVESLQKAISDTEMLCSTLK
;
A
#
# COMPACT_ATOMS: atom_id res chain seq x y z
N MET A 1 -22.83 -43.67 3.44
CA MET A 1 -23.14 -42.54 4.35
C MET A 1 -22.54 -41.27 3.74
N PRO A 2 -23.25 -40.13 3.72
CA PRO A 2 -22.68 -38.91 3.15
C PRO A 2 -21.53 -38.40 4.03
N ILE A 3 -20.44 -37.97 3.39
CA ILE A 3 -19.35 -37.27 4.08
C ILE A 3 -19.90 -35.94 4.58
N ARG A 4 -20.02 -35.78 5.91
CA ARG A 4 -20.38 -34.50 6.52
C ARG A 4 -19.10 -33.70 6.73
N ALA A 5 -18.97 -32.57 6.04
CA ALA A 5 -17.86 -31.66 6.25
C ALA A 5 -17.98 -30.98 7.64
N HIS A 6 -16.85 -30.79 8.32
CA HIS A 6 -16.77 -30.20 9.65
C HIS A 6 -15.62 -29.19 9.71
N CYS A 7 -15.72 -28.23 10.63
CA CYS A 7 -14.66 -27.26 10.89
C CYS A 7 -13.60 -27.91 11.77
N THR A 8 -12.35 -28.00 11.30
CA THR A 8 -11.27 -28.63 12.07
C THR A 8 -10.74 -27.76 13.23
N ILE A 9 -11.15 -26.49 13.31
CA ILE A 9 -10.78 -25.58 14.43
C ILE A 9 -11.60 -25.91 15.69
N CYS A 10 -12.93 -26.02 15.57
CA CYS A 10 -13.82 -26.31 16.70
C CYS A 10 -14.29 -27.77 16.75
N SER A 11 -14.01 -28.56 15.71
CA SER A 11 -14.46 -29.95 15.54
C SER A 11 -15.98 -30.14 15.37
N ASP A 12 -16.73 -29.06 15.09
CA ASP A 12 -18.18 -29.12 14.84
C ASP A 12 -18.53 -29.17 13.34
N PHE A 13 -19.70 -29.73 13.04
CA PHE A 13 -20.24 -29.79 11.68
C PHE A 13 -20.65 -28.41 11.17
N PHE A 14 -20.49 -28.20 9.86
CA PHE A 14 -21.12 -27.07 9.20
C PHE A 14 -22.64 -27.23 9.20
N ASP A 15 -23.35 -26.15 9.51
CA ASP A 15 -24.81 -26.07 9.45
C ASP A 15 -25.26 -24.74 8.84
N ASN A 16 -26.58 -24.52 8.77
CA ASN A 16 -27.16 -23.32 8.18
C ASN A 16 -27.21 -22.12 9.16
N LYS A 17 -26.63 -22.24 10.35
CA LYS A 17 -26.70 -21.22 11.40
C LYS A 17 -25.44 -20.36 11.45
N THR A 18 -24.32 -20.87 10.95
CA THR A 18 -23.03 -20.20 11.02
C THR A 18 -22.41 -20.06 9.64
N ASP A 19 -21.82 -18.90 9.36
CA ASP A 19 -21.12 -18.66 8.11
C ASP A 19 -19.88 -19.55 7.97
N VAL A 20 -19.67 -20.03 6.74
CA VAL A 20 -18.49 -20.83 6.35
C VAL A 20 -17.60 -19.97 5.46
N ALA A 21 -16.31 -19.94 5.77
CA ALA A 21 -15.29 -19.26 4.99
C ALA A 21 -14.30 -20.27 4.42
N ALA A 22 -14.00 -20.15 3.13
CA ALA A 22 -12.87 -20.82 2.49
C ALA A 22 -11.67 -19.87 2.47
N ILE A 23 -10.47 -20.42 2.63
CA ILE A 23 -9.23 -19.66 2.42
C ILE A 23 -8.54 -20.06 1.11
N HIS A 24 -7.48 -19.34 0.74
CA HIS A 24 -6.77 -19.48 -0.54
C HIS A 24 -6.29 -20.92 -0.86
N CYS A 25 -6.02 -21.76 0.15
CA CYS A 25 -5.63 -23.15 -0.04
C CYS A 25 -6.82 -24.12 -0.19
N GLY A 26 -8.06 -23.62 -0.26
CA GLY A 26 -9.29 -24.40 -0.48
C GLY A 26 -9.92 -25.00 0.77
N HIS A 27 -9.26 -24.93 1.93
CA HIS A 27 -9.84 -25.42 3.19
C HIS A 27 -10.90 -24.47 3.74
N THR A 28 -11.95 -25.06 4.33
CA THR A 28 -13.12 -24.35 4.86
C THR A 28 -13.22 -24.45 6.38
N PHE A 29 -13.68 -23.37 7.00
CA PHE A 29 -13.84 -23.24 8.45
C PHE A 29 -15.07 -22.38 8.76
N HIS A 30 -15.59 -22.43 9.99
CA HIS A 30 -16.52 -21.40 10.43
C HIS A 30 -15.83 -20.04 10.39
N HIS A 31 -16.52 -19.02 9.88
CA HIS A 31 -15.97 -17.68 9.71
C HIS A 31 -15.41 -17.12 11.03
N LEU A 32 -16.15 -17.28 12.14
CA LEU A 32 -15.70 -16.82 13.46
C LEU A 32 -14.48 -17.60 13.97
N CYS A 33 -14.46 -18.92 13.80
CA CYS A 33 -13.30 -19.73 14.19
C CYS A 33 -12.04 -19.32 13.40
N LEU A 34 -12.20 -19.02 12.11
CA LEU A 34 -11.10 -18.59 11.24
C LEU A 34 -10.55 -17.22 11.65
N ILE A 35 -11.41 -16.26 11.99
CA ILE A 35 -10.98 -14.94 12.48
C ILE A 35 -10.22 -15.08 13.79
N GLN A 36 -10.79 -15.79 14.77
CA GLN A 36 -10.16 -16.01 16.07
C GLN A 36 -8.78 -16.68 15.93
N TRP A 37 -8.65 -17.63 15.00
CA TRP A 37 -7.37 -18.26 14.69
C TRP A 37 -6.34 -17.24 14.16
N PHE A 38 -6.73 -16.37 13.21
CA PHE A 38 -5.81 -15.37 12.66
C PHE A 38 -5.46 -14.22 13.61
N ASP A 39 -6.30 -13.93 14.60
CA ASP A 39 -5.99 -12.96 15.65
C ASP A 39 -4.96 -13.50 16.65
N THR A 40 -4.95 -14.82 16.87
CA THR A 40 -4.07 -15.48 17.85
C THR A 40 -2.80 -16.09 17.24
N ALA A 41 -2.78 -16.36 15.93
CA ALA A 41 -1.65 -16.99 15.23
C ALA A 41 -0.79 -15.96 14.46
N PRO A 42 0.49 -15.73 14.84
CA PRO A 42 1.35 -14.73 14.22
C PRO A 42 1.58 -14.91 12.70
N SER A 43 1.53 -16.16 12.23
CA SER A 43 1.86 -16.52 10.85
C SER A 43 0.67 -16.59 9.90
N ARG A 44 -0.58 -16.42 10.41
CA ARG A 44 -1.83 -16.51 9.63
C ARG A 44 -1.84 -17.65 8.61
N THR A 45 -1.46 -18.83 9.08
CA THR A 45 -1.40 -20.05 8.30
C THR A 45 -2.72 -20.81 8.37
N CYS A 46 -3.04 -21.57 7.33
CA CYS A 46 -4.18 -22.47 7.32
C CYS A 46 -4.13 -23.42 8.53
N PRO A 47 -5.19 -23.52 9.35
CA PRO A 47 -5.26 -24.48 10.46
C PRO A 47 -5.05 -25.94 10.05
N GLN A 48 -5.41 -26.28 8.80
CA GLN A 48 -5.38 -27.67 8.30
C GLN A 48 -4.06 -28.02 7.60
N CYS A 49 -3.60 -27.22 6.64
CA CYS A 49 -2.40 -27.56 5.85
C CYS A 49 -1.20 -26.65 6.11
N ARG A 50 -1.33 -25.66 7.00
CA ARG A 50 -0.28 -24.69 7.37
C ARG A 50 0.28 -23.84 6.22
N ILE A 51 -0.32 -23.89 5.02
CA ILE A 51 0.00 -22.98 3.93
C ILE A 51 -0.34 -21.55 4.36
N GLN A 52 0.59 -20.63 4.13
CA GLN A 52 0.48 -19.23 4.53
C GLN A 52 -0.53 -18.49 3.65
N ASN A 53 -1.36 -17.64 4.25
CA ASN A 53 -2.27 -16.79 3.49
C ASN A 53 -1.52 -15.76 2.66
N GLU A 54 -1.22 -16.10 1.40
CA GLU A 54 -0.45 -15.25 0.48
C GLU A 54 -1.09 -13.88 0.27
N LEU A 55 -2.42 -13.77 0.48
CA LEU A 55 -3.13 -12.50 0.37
C LEU A 55 -2.60 -11.45 1.36
N ASP A 56 -2.22 -11.85 2.58
CA ASP A 56 -1.67 -10.92 3.56
C ASP A 56 -0.25 -10.48 3.20
N ARG A 57 0.55 -11.40 2.61
CA ARG A 57 1.88 -11.06 2.06
C ARG A 57 1.75 -10.06 0.92
N VAL A 58 0.84 -10.30 -0.02
CA VAL A 58 0.60 -9.41 -1.17
C VAL A 58 0.08 -8.05 -0.70
N LYS A 59 -0.87 -8.00 0.24
CA LYS A 59 -1.36 -6.74 0.83
C LYS A 59 -0.24 -5.92 1.48
N ALA A 60 0.62 -6.57 2.26
CA ALA A 60 1.77 -5.91 2.87
C ALA A 60 2.74 -5.36 1.82
N GLN A 61 3.06 -6.16 0.80
CA GLN A 61 3.93 -5.75 -0.31
C GLN A 61 3.35 -4.56 -1.10
N LEU A 62 2.05 -4.58 -1.39
CA LEU A 62 1.35 -3.48 -2.06
C LEU A 62 1.40 -2.20 -1.22
N SER A 63 1.10 -2.28 0.08
CA SER A 63 1.18 -1.13 1.00
C SER A 63 2.59 -0.52 1.06
N MET A 64 3.64 -1.36 1.09
CA MET A 64 5.02 -0.91 1.03
C MET A 64 5.32 -0.19 -0.28
N LYS A 65 4.91 -0.76 -1.42
CA LYS A 65 5.09 -0.15 -2.74
C LYS A 65 4.36 1.19 -2.88
N GLU A 66 3.16 1.30 -2.32
CA GLU A 66 2.43 2.56 -2.28
C GLU A 66 3.12 3.62 -1.42
N LYS A 67 3.70 3.22 -0.28
CA LYS A 67 4.50 4.12 0.55
C LYS A 67 5.73 4.62 -0.20
N GLU A 68 6.51 3.72 -0.81
CA GLU A 68 7.66 4.07 -1.65
C GLU A 68 7.26 5.07 -2.75
N LYS A 69 6.12 4.84 -3.42
CA LYS A 69 5.59 5.75 -4.44
C LYS A 69 5.25 7.13 -3.85
N ARG A 70 4.62 7.20 -2.68
CA ARG A 70 4.28 8.47 -2.00
C ARG A 70 5.54 9.24 -1.59
N ASP A 71 6.55 8.53 -1.08
CA ASP A 71 7.81 9.13 -0.65
C ASP A 71 8.57 9.71 -1.86
N CYS A 72 8.68 8.93 -2.94
CA CYS A 72 9.26 9.40 -4.21
C CYS A 72 8.48 10.58 -4.80
N GLN A 73 7.15 10.56 -4.76
CA GLN A 73 6.32 11.66 -5.27
C GLN A 73 6.54 12.95 -4.48
N SER A 74 6.74 12.85 -3.17
CA SER A 74 7.03 14.01 -2.32
C SER A 74 8.35 14.67 -2.70
N ILE A 75 9.38 13.88 -3.00
CA ILE A 75 10.68 14.38 -3.51
C ILE A 75 10.49 15.07 -4.86
N VAL A 76 9.75 14.47 -5.78
CA VAL A 76 9.46 15.06 -7.11
C VAL A 76 8.77 16.42 -6.98
N ASN A 77 7.81 16.55 -6.07
CA ASN A 77 7.10 17.80 -5.84
C ASN A 77 8.05 18.90 -5.30
N ALA A 78 8.87 18.56 -4.30
CA ALA A 78 9.84 19.51 -3.73
C ALA A 78 10.89 19.99 -4.77
N LEU A 79 11.34 19.08 -5.64
CA LEU A 79 12.24 19.44 -6.74
C LEU A 79 11.58 20.36 -7.77
N ARG A 80 10.30 20.12 -8.09
CA ARG A 80 9.52 20.98 -8.97
C ARG A 80 9.38 22.39 -8.39
N GLU A 81 9.01 22.51 -7.13
CA GLU A 81 8.90 23.80 -6.44
C GLU A 81 10.24 24.56 -6.44
N THR A 82 11.34 23.84 -6.19
CA THR A 82 12.69 24.42 -6.25
C THR A 82 13.01 24.92 -7.65
N LEU A 83 12.69 24.14 -8.69
CA LEU A 83 12.90 24.50 -10.08
C LEU A 83 12.10 25.76 -10.48
N ASP A 84 10.83 25.82 -10.08
CA ASP A 84 9.96 26.96 -10.37
C ASP A 84 10.51 28.26 -9.74
N LEU A 85 10.99 28.20 -8.49
CA LEU A 85 11.62 29.34 -7.83
C LEU A 85 12.94 29.76 -8.52
N ARG A 86 13.76 28.79 -8.93
CA ARG A 86 15.00 29.06 -9.67
C ARG A 86 14.70 29.73 -11.01
N ASN A 87 13.70 29.25 -11.75
CA ASN A 87 13.28 29.84 -13.02
C ASN A 87 12.84 31.30 -12.85
N ALA A 88 11.97 31.59 -11.87
CA ALA A 88 11.54 32.96 -11.58
C ALA A 88 12.71 33.89 -11.18
N THR A 89 13.70 33.34 -10.45
CA THR A 89 14.92 34.09 -10.08
C THR A 89 15.75 34.42 -11.31
N VAL A 90 15.94 33.45 -12.22
CA VAL A 90 16.68 33.65 -13.48
C VAL A 90 16.02 34.73 -14.34
N GLU A 91 14.70 34.67 -14.51
CA GLU A 91 13.95 35.67 -15.27
C GLU A 91 14.11 37.08 -14.67
N SER A 92 14.06 37.19 -13.34
CA SER A 92 14.23 38.47 -12.64
C SER A 92 15.64 39.05 -12.81
N LEU A 93 16.68 38.20 -12.74
CA LEU A 93 18.07 38.62 -12.94
C LEU A 93 18.32 39.02 -14.40
N GLN A 94 17.77 38.27 -15.37
CA GLN A 94 17.85 38.63 -16.79
C GLN A 94 17.24 40.00 -17.06
N LYS A 95 16.09 40.31 -16.44
CA LYS A 95 15.48 41.63 -16.53
C LYS A 95 16.38 42.73 -15.95
N ALA A 96 16.93 42.53 -14.75
CA ALA A 96 17.81 43.52 -14.12
C ALA A 96 19.10 43.77 -14.92
N ILE A 97 19.67 42.73 -15.55
CA ILE A 97 20.79 42.85 -16.47
C ILE A 97 20.41 43.73 -17.66
N SER A 98 19.28 43.44 -18.31
CA SER A 98 18.79 44.21 -19.46
C SER A 98 18.55 45.69 -19.11
N ASP A 99 17.95 45.97 -17.96
CA ASP A 99 17.72 47.34 -17.48
C ASP A 99 19.06 48.08 -17.25
N THR A 100 20.06 47.39 -16.69
CA THR A 100 21.38 47.96 -16.43
C THR A 100 22.15 48.23 -17.73
N GLU A 101 22.05 47.34 -18.72
CA GLU A 101 22.64 47.52 -20.05
C GLU A 101 22.05 48.75 -20.76
N MET A 102 20.73 48.97 -20.67
CA MET A 102 20.06 50.16 -21.23
C MET A 102 20.49 51.48 -20.55
N LEU A 103 20.68 51.47 -19.23
CA LEU A 103 21.16 52.65 -18.51
C LEU A 103 22.61 52.99 -18.89
N CYS A 104 23.47 51.98 -19.00
CA CYS A 104 24.86 52.15 -19.41
C CYS A 104 25.02 52.67 -20.84
N SER A 105 24.10 52.34 -21.76
CA SER A 105 24.11 52.86 -23.13
C SER A 105 23.58 54.30 -23.24
N THR A 106 22.81 54.77 -22.25
CA THR A 106 22.29 56.16 -22.19
C THR A 106 23.31 57.14 -21.61
N LEU A 107 24.32 56.65 -20.88
CA LEU A 107 25.37 57.44 -20.22
C LEU A 107 26.67 57.57 -21.04
N LYS A 108 26.73 57.00 -22.25
CA LYS A 108 27.82 57.17 -23.22
C LYS A 108 27.43 58.15 -24.32
#